data_AF-A0A837CSJ7-F1
#
_entry.id   AF-A0A837CSJ7-F1
#
_cell.length_a   1.000
_cell.length_b   1.000
_cell.length_c   1.000
_cell.angle_alpha   90.00
_cell.angle_beta   90.00
_cell.angle_gamma   90.00
#
_symmetry.space_group_name_H-M   'P 1'
#
loop_
_entity.id
_entity.type
_entity.pdbx_description
1 polymer ?
#
loop_
_entity_poly.entity_id
_entity_poly.type
_entity_poly.pdbx_seq_one_letter_code
_entity_poly.pdbx_strand_id
1 'polypeptide(L)'
;MVRFRDDGLVPNHPRWPLMLYRSAVRLDEQHDPAAVLEDLFEGNGWGDSWRDGIYDYVHYHSRIHEVLGIARGKGRVRFGGNKGRTFTLKAGDVVVLPAGTGHQCLAADKDSLVVGAYPSAGTYDECTTVEDRPRALKTIPNGTGAAQGPGLWRRGAAQEALEEAEMTEYLIRFLIGGAVVLAFSMLGDVLKPKSFAGLFGAAPSVALATLGIAIYEHGAVYAGAQSLSMMAGAVALVVYSILVCQLLMRARMRALPATIVSIVVWLGAAFGLWALAGGYARGFR
;
A
#
# COMPACT_ATOMS: atom_id res chain seq x y z
N MET A 1 -9.85 21.90 -16.22
CA MET A 1 -9.38 23.15 -15.57
C MET A 1 -10.59 24.03 -15.27
N VAL A 2 -10.62 24.70 -14.13
CA VAL A 2 -11.72 25.59 -13.71
C VAL A 2 -11.14 26.85 -13.09
N ARG A 3 -11.62 28.02 -13.51
CA ARG A 3 -11.25 29.31 -12.90
C ARG A 3 -12.37 29.82 -12.01
N PHE A 4 -11.98 30.38 -10.88
CA PHE A 4 -12.88 31.06 -9.96
C PHE A 4 -12.47 32.51 -9.83
N ARG A 5 -13.45 33.39 -9.64
CA ARG A 5 -13.21 34.81 -9.38
C ARG A 5 -13.18 35.01 -7.87
N ASP A 6 -12.50 36.07 -7.43
CA ASP A 6 -12.62 36.56 -6.07
C ASP A 6 -14.10 36.89 -5.78
N ASP A 7 -14.65 36.30 -4.72
CA ASP A 7 -16.05 36.51 -4.34
C ASP A 7 -16.23 37.57 -3.23
N GLY A 8 -15.12 38.18 -2.78
CA GLY A 8 -15.04 39.16 -1.69
C GLY A 8 -14.63 38.54 -0.35
N LEU A 9 -14.78 37.22 -0.19
CA LEU A 9 -14.38 36.48 1.01
C LEU A 9 -13.27 35.48 0.69
N VAL A 10 -13.47 34.70 -0.37
CA VAL A 10 -12.49 33.77 -0.90
C VAL A 10 -11.80 34.43 -2.09
N PRO A 11 -10.48 34.67 -2.01
CA PRO A 11 -9.75 35.37 -3.05
C PRO A 11 -9.67 34.57 -4.35
N ASN A 12 -9.52 33.24 -4.25
CA ASN A 12 -9.14 32.36 -5.37
C ASN A 12 -7.82 32.79 -6.02
N HIS A 13 -7.14 31.86 -6.70
CA HIS A 13 -5.85 32.21 -7.29
C HIS A 13 -6.05 33.10 -8.53
N PRO A 14 -5.39 34.27 -8.64
CA PRO A 14 -5.64 35.23 -9.72
C PRO A 14 -5.23 34.70 -11.11
N ARG A 15 -4.15 33.90 -11.16
CA ARG A 15 -3.56 33.40 -12.42
C ARG A 15 -3.77 31.91 -12.69
N TRP A 16 -3.84 31.06 -11.67
CA TRP A 16 -3.83 29.62 -11.84
C TRP A 16 -5.23 29.01 -11.65
N PRO A 17 -5.70 28.19 -12.60
CA PRO A 17 -6.97 27.49 -12.46
C PRO A 17 -6.84 26.30 -11.50
N LEU A 18 -7.94 25.92 -10.87
CA LEU A 18 -8.08 24.59 -10.27
C LEU A 18 -7.98 23.52 -11.37
N MET A 19 -7.24 22.47 -11.08
CA MET A 19 -7.07 21.32 -11.96
C MET A 19 -7.84 20.14 -11.40
N LEU A 20 -8.68 19.52 -12.23
CA LEU A 20 -9.47 18.35 -11.86
C LEU A 20 -9.16 17.25 -12.86
N TYR A 21 -8.55 16.17 -12.38
CA TYR A 21 -8.20 14.98 -13.12
C TYR A 21 -9.18 13.88 -12.75
N ARG A 22 -10.02 13.48 -13.71
CA ARG A 22 -11.03 12.45 -13.50
C ARG A 22 -10.42 11.06 -13.69
N SER A 23 -10.64 10.18 -12.71
CA SER A 23 -10.14 8.81 -12.71
C SER A 23 -8.67 8.75 -13.13
N ALA A 24 -7.86 9.61 -12.51
CA ALA A 24 -6.44 9.73 -12.76
C ALA A 24 -5.66 8.52 -12.25
N VAL A 25 -6.18 7.89 -11.20
CA VAL A 25 -5.58 6.73 -10.53
C VAL A 25 -6.55 5.56 -10.62
N ARG A 26 -6.03 4.40 -11.01
CA ARG A 26 -6.77 3.14 -10.93
C ARG A 26 -6.47 2.55 -9.57
N LEU A 27 -7.53 2.41 -8.76
CA LEU A 27 -7.45 1.82 -7.44
C LEU A 27 -8.06 0.43 -7.54
N ASP A 28 -7.27 -0.59 -7.19
CA ASP A 28 -7.71 -1.97 -7.10
C ASP A 28 -8.06 -2.34 -5.64
N GLU A 29 -8.48 -3.58 -5.43
CA GLU A 29 -8.79 -4.11 -4.09
C GLU A 29 -7.58 -4.74 -3.40
N GLN A 30 -6.43 -4.85 -4.09
CA GLN A 30 -5.25 -5.53 -3.59
C GLN A 30 -4.37 -4.59 -2.76
N HIS A 31 -4.36 -3.30 -3.12
CA HIS A 31 -3.53 -2.28 -2.49
C HIS A 31 -4.36 -1.31 -1.63
N ASP A 32 -3.74 -0.73 -0.59
CA ASP A 32 -4.39 0.36 0.17
C ASP A 32 -4.48 1.61 -0.72
N PRO A 33 -5.68 2.05 -1.11
CA PRO A 33 -5.85 3.14 -2.07
C PRO A 33 -5.29 4.48 -1.58
N ALA A 34 -5.17 4.67 -0.25
CA ALA A 34 -4.57 5.88 0.29
C ALA A 34 -3.04 5.88 0.11
N ALA A 35 -2.38 4.76 0.37
CA ALA A 35 -0.94 4.61 0.16
C ALA A 35 -0.56 4.86 -1.31
N VAL A 36 -1.33 4.30 -2.24
CA VAL A 36 -1.16 4.53 -3.69
C VAL A 36 -1.17 6.02 -4.06
N LEU A 37 -2.05 6.81 -3.42
CA LEU A 37 -2.14 8.24 -3.66
C LEU A 37 -0.98 9.01 -3.01
N GLU A 38 -0.54 8.60 -1.82
CA GLU A 38 0.62 9.19 -1.14
C GLU A 38 1.90 9.00 -1.95
N ASP A 39 2.17 7.78 -2.41
CA ASP A 39 3.33 7.47 -3.25
C ASP A 39 3.30 8.27 -4.56
N LEU A 40 2.11 8.37 -5.18
CA LEU A 40 1.92 9.19 -6.37
C LEU A 40 2.21 10.67 -6.11
N PHE A 41 1.74 11.21 -4.99
CA PHE A 41 1.95 12.61 -4.61
C PHE A 41 3.43 12.86 -4.34
N GLU A 42 4.07 12.01 -3.55
CA GLU A 42 5.49 12.13 -3.20
C GLU A 42 6.38 12.07 -4.44
N GLY A 43 6.10 11.13 -5.36
CA GLY A 43 6.80 11.02 -6.65
C GLY A 43 6.64 12.25 -7.55
N ASN A 44 5.63 13.09 -7.31
CA ASN A 44 5.41 14.35 -8.03
C ASN A 44 5.82 15.59 -7.21
N GLY A 45 6.56 15.41 -6.11
CA GLY A 45 7.05 16.50 -5.26
C GLY A 45 6.01 17.08 -4.29
N TRP A 46 4.91 16.37 -4.08
CA TRP A 46 3.88 16.69 -3.09
C TRP A 46 4.03 15.76 -1.90
N GLY A 47 4.71 16.23 -0.85
CA GLY A 47 4.92 15.49 0.40
C GLY A 47 3.98 15.95 1.51
N ASP A 48 4.36 15.66 2.76
CA ASP A 48 3.60 16.00 3.96
C ASP A 48 2.13 15.57 3.86
N SER A 49 1.92 14.34 3.40
CA SER A 49 0.59 13.81 3.14
C SER A 49 -0.20 13.55 4.42
N TRP A 50 -1.52 13.62 4.30
CA TRP A 50 -2.48 13.31 5.34
C TRP A 50 -3.66 12.52 4.75
N ARG A 51 -4.36 11.78 5.62
CA ARG A 51 -5.51 10.94 5.25
C ARG A 51 -6.72 11.31 6.12
N ASP A 52 -7.74 11.94 5.55
CA ASP A 52 -8.98 12.32 6.26
C ASP A 52 -10.11 12.67 5.27
N GLY A 53 -11.14 13.40 5.70
CA GLY A 53 -12.12 14.07 4.86
C GLY A 53 -11.76 15.52 4.55
N ILE A 54 -12.61 16.17 3.75
CA ILE A 54 -12.55 17.62 3.49
C ILE A 54 -13.50 18.31 4.47
N TYR A 55 -13.08 19.43 5.08
CA TYR A 55 -13.93 20.16 6.02
C TYR A 55 -15.29 20.57 5.41
N ASP A 56 -16.32 20.55 6.25
CA ASP A 56 -17.70 20.87 5.89
C ASP A 56 -18.00 22.38 5.96
N TYR A 57 -16.99 23.22 6.17
CA TYR A 57 -17.03 24.68 6.08
C TYR A 57 -16.09 25.21 5.00
N VAL A 58 -16.35 26.44 4.53
CA VAL A 58 -15.50 27.08 3.51
C VAL A 58 -14.17 27.47 4.14
N HIS A 59 -13.08 26.98 3.56
CA HIS A 59 -11.72 27.33 3.94
C HIS A 59 -10.81 27.36 2.71
N TYR A 60 -9.62 27.94 2.87
CA TYR A 60 -8.56 27.93 1.86
C TYR A 60 -7.18 28.08 2.49
N HIS A 61 -6.16 27.61 1.77
CA HIS A 61 -4.76 27.83 2.10
C HIS A 61 -4.23 29.02 1.30
N SER A 62 -3.70 30.06 1.95
CA SER A 62 -3.23 31.25 1.25
C SER A 62 -1.74 31.18 0.90
N ARG A 63 -0.96 30.40 1.63
CA ARG A 63 0.50 30.35 1.53
C ARG A 63 1.03 29.16 0.74
N ILE A 64 0.18 28.19 0.43
CA ILE A 64 0.59 26.92 -0.15
C ILE A 64 -0.46 26.37 -1.11
N HIS A 65 -0.02 25.54 -2.06
CA HIS A 65 -0.91 24.75 -2.91
C HIS A 65 -1.26 23.44 -2.23
N GLU A 66 -2.39 22.87 -2.61
CA GLU A 66 -2.84 21.60 -2.07
C GLU A 66 -3.26 20.68 -3.21
N VAL A 67 -2.91 19.40 -3.10
CA VAL A 67 -3.48 18.34 -3.92
C VAL A 67 -4.35 17.45 -3.06
N LEU A 68 -5.52 17.08 -3.59
CA LEU A 68 -6.46 16.16 -2.97
C LEU A 68 -6.70 14.97 -3.90
N GLY A 69 -6.59 13.76 -3.38
CA GLY A 69 -6.91 12.50 -4.05
C GLY A 69 -8.03 11.77 -3.33
N ILE A 70 -9.06 11.33 -4.05
CA ILE A 70 -10.12 10.54 -3.44
C ILE A 70 -9.68 9.07 -3.44
N ALA A 71 -9.38 8.53 -2.26
CA ALA A 71 -8.97 7.14 -2.07
C ALA A 71 -10.19 6.20 -2.05
N ARG A 72 -11.28 6.60 -1.38
CA ARG A 72 -12.48 5.78 -1.23
C ARG A 72 -13.76 6.61 -1.28
N GLY A 73 -14.86 5.96 -1.63
CA GLY A 73 -16.19 6.57 -1.66
C GLY A 73 -16.38 7.68 -2.70
N LYS A 74 -17.39 8.51 -2.46
CA LYS A 74 -17.72 9.71 -3.24
C LYS A 74 -18.03 10.88 -2.32
N GLY A 75 -17.81 12.08 -2.84
CA GLY A 75 -18.13 13.32 -2.13
C GLY A 75 -18.56 14.44 -3.06
N ARG A 76 -19.43 15.33 -2.60
CA ARG A 76 -19.78 16.57 -3.28
C ARG A 76 -18.99 17.71 -2.63
N VAL A 77 -18.05 18.27 -3.38
CA VAL A 77 -17.17 19.34 -2.91
C VAL A 77 -17.46 20.60 -3.72
N ARG A 78 -17.64 21.73 -3.03
CA ARG A 78 -17.75 23.04 -3.64
C ARG A 78 -16.38 23.70 -3.65
N PHE A 79 -15.92 24.12 -4.82
CA PHE A 79 -14.68 24.88 -5.00
C PHE A 79 -14.99 26.30 -5.46
N GLY A 80 -14.14 27.27 -5.11
CA GLY A 80 -14.25 28.68 -5.49
C GLY A 80 -14.94 29.57 -4.46
N GLY A 81 -15.22 29.08 -3.26
CA GLY A 81 -15.96 29.82 -2.24
C GLY A 81 -17.48 29.78 -2.41
N ASN A 82 -18.18 30.75 -1.83
CA ASN A 82 -19.64 30.74 -1.78
C ASN A 82 -20.30 30.89 -3.15
N LYS A 83 -19.66 31.64 -4.05
CA LYS A 83 -20.05 31.78 -5.47
C LYS A 83 -19.37 30.75 -6.38
N GLY A 84 -18.80 29.71 -5.78
CA GLY A 84 -18.08 28.65 -6.45
C GLY A 84 -18.96 27.67 -7.22
N ARG A 85 -18.36 26.55 -7.61
CA ARG A 85 -19.03 25.44 -8.32
C ARG A 85 -18.89 24.14 -7.54
N THR A 86 -19.97 23.37 -7.52
CA THR A 86 -19.99 22.04 -6.88
C THR A 86 -19.60 20.95 -7.87
N PHE A 87 -18.77 20.03 -7.43
CA PHE A 87 -18.34 18.85 -8.17
C PHE A 87 -18.56 17.61 -7.32
N THR A 88 -19.15 16.57 -7.92
CA THR A 88 -19.10 15.22 -7.34
C THR A 88 -17.75 14.63 -7.70
N LEU A 89 -16.95 14.28 -6.68
CA LEU A 89 -15.68 13.57 -6.78
C LEU A 89 -15.91 12.11 -6.37
N LYS A 90 -15.10 11.21 -6.92
CA LYS A 90 -15.15 9.77 -6.63
C LYS A 90 -13.75 9.20 -6.52
N ALA A 91 -13.63 8.02 -5.92
CA ALA A 91 -12.38 7.26 -5.87
C ALA A 91 -11.61 7.30 -7.20
N GLY A 92 -10.31 7.61 -7.11
CA GLY A 92 -9.39 7.77 -8.23
C GLY A 92 -9.38 9.16 -8.89
N ASP A 93 -10.26 10.09 -8.48
CA ASP A 93 -10.16 11.50 -8.91
C ASP A 93 -9.07 12.24 -8.11
N VAL A 94 -8.36 13.13 -8.80
CA VAL A 94 -7.33 14.00 -8.19
C VAL A 94 -7.64 15.46 -8.52
N VAL A 95 -7.50 16.34 -7.53
CA VAL A 95 -7.76 17.77 -7.64
C VAL A 95 -6.54 18.54 -7.15
N VAL A 96 -6.05 19.50 -7.94
CA VAL A 96 -5.03 20.45 -7.47
C VAL A 96 -5.64 21.81 -7.30
N LEU A 97 -5.45 22.34 -6.11
CA LEU A 97 -5.95 23.60 -5.61
C LEU A 97 -4.77 24.59 -5.53
N PRO A 98 -4.71 25.56 -6.45
CA PRO A 98 -3.82 26.69 -6.27
C PRO A 98 -4.14 27.45 -4.97
N ALA A 99 -3.12 28.09 -4.41
CA ALA A 99 -3.24 28.87 -3.18
C ALA A 99 -4.35 29.93 -3.32
N GLY A 100 -5.17 30.07 -2.30
CA GLY A 100 -6.35 30.94 -2.26
C GLY A 100 -7.64 30.27 -2.74
N THR A 101 -7.59 29.04 -3.29
CA THR A 101 -8.79 28.33 -3.76
C THR A 101 -9.66 27.89 -2.59
N GLY A 102 -10.82 28.53 -2.43
CA GLY A 102 -11.80 28.14 -1.43
C GLY A 102 -12.42 26.80 -1.72
N HIS A 103 -12.57 25.96 -0.70
CA HIS A 103 -13.24 24.69 -0.84
C HIS A 103 -13.99 24.25 0.42
N GLN A 104 -14.97 23.37 0.23
CA GLN A 104 -15.87 22.89 1.27
C GLN A 104 -16.52 21.57 0.83
N CYS A 105 -16.57 20.59 1.73
CA CYS A 105 -17.37 19.39 1.57
C CYS A 105 -18.85 19.68 1.87
N LEU A 106 -19.74 19.33 0.94
CA LEU A 106 -21.20 19.47 1.11
C LEU A 106 -21.88 18.14 1.48
N ALA A 107 -21.25 17.02 1.12
CA ALA A 107 -21.70 15.67 1.44
C ALA A 107 -20.57 14.69 1.10
N ALA A 108 -20.40 13.65 1.90
CA ALA A 108 -19.51 12.54 1.62
C ALA A 108 -20.15 11.21 2.03
N ASP A 109 -19.76 10.13 1.36
CA ASP A 109 -20.11 8.77 1.78
C ASP A 109 -19.45 8.47 3.14
N LYS A 110 -20.02 7.53 3.91
CA LYS A 110 -19.52 7.20 5.26
C LYS A 110 -18.10 6.64 5.27
N ASP A 111 -17.70 5.97 4.19
CA ASP A 111 -16.40 5.36 3.96
C ASP A 111 -15.49 6.22 3.07
N SER A 112 -15.88 7.48 2.82
CA SER A 112 -15.08 8.41 2.03
C SER A 112 -13.73 8.64 2.70
N LEU A 113 -12.65 8.50 1.92
CA LEU A 113 -11.30 8.83 2.36
C LEU A 113 -10.64 9.69 1.30
N VAL A 114 -10.05 10.79 1.74
CA VAL A 114 -9.27 11.73 0.94
C VAL A 114 -7.83 11.71 1.44
N VAL A 115 -6.90 11.71 0.50
CA VAL A 115 -5.50 11.98 0.76
C VAL A 115 -5.23 13.40 0.32
N GLY A 116 -4.72 14.24 1.22
CA GLY A 116 -4.18 15.54 0.85
C GLY A 116 -2.68 15.57 0.98
N ALA A 117 -2.02 16.39 0.16
CA ALA A 117 -0.58 16.60 0.23
C ALA A 117 -0.22 18.02 -0.21
N TYR A 118 1.00 18.42 0.14
CA TYR A 118 1.51 19.77 -0.03
C TYR A 118 2.88 19.73 -0.74
N PRO A 119 3.26 20.76 -1.50
CA PRO A 119 4.61 20.84 -2.04
C PRO A 119 5.63 20.91 -0.90
N SER A 120 6.82 20.33 -1.12
CA SER A 120 7.92 20.30 -0.13
C SER A 120 8.43 21.69 0.32
N ALA A 121 8.09 22.74 -0.43
CA ALA A 121 8.40 24.12 -0.08
C ALA A 121 7.10 24.90 0.14
N GLY A 122 6.91 25.40 1.36
CA GLY A 122 5.76 26.23 1.72
C GLY A 122 5.51 26.20 3.23
N THR A 123 4.44 26.87 3.66
CA THR A 123 3.94 26.74 5.03
C THR A 123 2.44 26.61 4.93
N TYR A 124 1.86 25.57 5.54
CA TYR A 124 0.41 25.43 5.57
C TYR A 124 -0.21 26.52 6.47
N ASP A 125 -1.36 27.03 6.05
CA ASP A 125 -2.19 27.96 6.81
C ASP A 125 -3.65 27.70 6.50
N GLU A 126 -4.55 27.83 7.47
CA GLU A 126 -5.99 27.68 7.23
C GLU A 126 -6.65 29.04 7.38
N CYS A 127 -7.23 29.56 6.30
CA CYS A 127 -7.99 30.79 6.29
C CYS A 127 -9.49 30.47 6.23
N THR A 128 -10.24 30.91 7.24
CA THR A 128 -11.67 30.61 7.39
C THR A 128 -12.53 31.86 7.56
N THR A 129 -11.92 32.99 7.93
CA THR A 129 -12.62 34.22 8.33
C THR A 129 -12.36 35.39 7.38
N VAL A 130 -13.15 36.47 7.54
CA VAL A 130 -12.96 37.72 6.77
C VAL A 130 -11.67 38.41 7.19
N GLU A 131 -11.31 38.29 8.46
CA GLU A 131 -10.15 38.88 9.11
C GLU A 131 -8.83 38.28 8.59
N ASP A 132 -8.85 37.02 8.12
CA ASP A 132 -7.71 36.38 7.49
C ASP A 132 -7.38 36.98 6.11
N ARG A 133 -8.39 37.50 5.41
CA ARG A 133 -8.31 37.89 4.00
C ARG A 133 -7.23 38.95 3.69
N PRO A 134 -7.08 40.04 4.47
CA PRO A 134 -6.03 41.03 4.21
C PRO A 134 -4.61 40.45 4.31
N ARG A 135 -4.38 39.46 5.17
CA ARG A 135 -3.11 38.72 5.26
C ARG A 135 -2.98 37.76 4.09
N ALA A 136 -4.03 37.00 3.79
CA ALA A 136 -4.06 36.03 2.71
C ALA A 136 -3.71 36.63 1.34
N LEU A 137 -4.26 37.81 1.02
CA LEU A 137 -3.97 38.50 -0.24
C LEU A 137 -2.50 38.87 -0.42
N LYS A 138 -1.73 38.99 0.68
CA LYS A 138 -0.29 39.28 0.64
C LYS A 138 0.56 38.01 0.50
N THR A 139 0.03 36.87 0.92
CA THR A 139 0.74 35.59 0.98
C THR A 139 0.48 34.69 -0.20
N ILE A 140 -0.63 34.86 -0.92
CA ILE A 140 -0.91 34.14 -2.16
C ILE A 140 0.26 34.34 -3.14
N PRO A 141 0.97 33.26 -3.53
CA PRO A 141 2.11 33.37 -4.41
C PRO A 141 1.73 34.03 -5.74
N ASN A 142 2.29 35.21 -6.02
CA ASN A 142 2.03 35.94 -7.27
C ASN A 142 2.78 35.36 -8.49
N GLY A 143 3.48 34.23 -8.27
CA GLY A 143 4.25 33.49 -9.26
C GLY A 143 5.67 34.02 -9.41
N THR A 144 6.63 33.40 -8.71
CA THR A 144 8.06 33.25 -9.08
C THR A 144 8.92 32.52 -8.04
N GLY A 145 8.37 32.04 -6.91
CA GLY A 145 9.19 31.35 -5.91
C GLY A 145 8.40 30.34 -5.09
N ALA A 146 8.95 29.12 -5.03
CA ALA A 146 8.47 27.91 -4.36
C ALA A 146 7.23 27.24 -5.00
N ALA A 147 7.46 26.00 -5.42
CA ALA A 147 6.61 25.14 -6.24
C ALA A 147 6.47 25.62 -7.70
N GLN A 148 6.82 24.73 -8.62
CA GLN A 148 6.40 24.76 -10.02
C GLN A 148 4.91 25.17 -10.05
N GLY A 149 4.44 25.88 -11.09
CA GLY A 149 2.98 26.11 -11.25
C GLY A 149 2.22 24.77 -11.16
N PRO A 150 0.87 24.72 -11.20
CA PRO A 150 0.16 23.43 -11.22
C PRO A 150 0.64 22.61 -12.40
N GLY A 151 1.67 21.79 -12.16
CA GLY A 151 2.45 21.11 -13.18
C GLY A 151 1.49 20.18 -13.89
N LEU A 152 1.67 20.05 -15.19
CA LEU A 152 0.81 19.17 -15.96
C LEU A 152 1.08 17.74 -15.45
N TRP A 153 0.13 17.18 -14.71
CA TRP A 153 0.22 15.82 -14.22
C TRP A 153 0.34 14.90 -15.44
N ARG A 154 1.43 14.14 -15.53
CA ARG A 154 1.60 13.14 -16.60
C ARG A 154 0.62 12.01 -16.30
N ARG A 155 -0.44 11.89 -17.12
CA ARG A 155 -1.36 10.74 -17.07
C ARG A 155 -0.53 9.45 -17.15
N GLY A 156 -0.69 8.56 -16.18
CA GLY A 156 0.04 7.28 -16.12
C GLY A 156 1.17 7.23 -15.09
N ALA A 157 1.64 8.37 -14.55
CA ALA A 157 2.74 8.37 -13.57
C ALA A 157 2.42 7.57 -12.29
N ALA A 158 1.16 7.53 -11.87
CA ALA A 158 0.71 6.69 -10.76
C ALA A 158 0.88 5.19 -11.08
N GLN A 159 0.55 4.80 -12.31
CA GLN A 159 0.63 3.41 -12.77
C GLN A 159 2.09 2.98 -12.91
N GLU A 160 2.93 3.84 -13.49
CA GLU A 160 4.38 3.62 -13.60
C GLU A 160 5.04 3.51 -12.22
N ALA A 161 4.68 4.37 -11.27
CA ALA A 161 5.19 4.31 -9.89
C ALA A 161 4.76 3.03 -9.16
N LEU A 162 3.52 2.57 -9.36
CA LEU A 162 3.05 1.29 -8.81
C LEU A 162 3.79 0.11 -9.43
N GLU A 163 3.94 0.09 -10.76
CA GLU A 163 4.70 -0.94 -11.45
C GLU A 163 6.17 -0.95 -11.01
N GLU A 164 6.79 0.22 -10.80
CA GLU A 164 8.15 0.33 -10.26
C GLU A 164 8.25 -0.16 -8.81
N ALA A 165 7.28 0.16 -7.96
CA ALA A 165 7.23 -0.29 -6.57
C ALA A 165 7.06 -1.82 -6.49
N GLU A 166 6.12 -2.40 -7.24
CA GLU A 166 5.93 -3.84 -7.34
C GLU A 166 7.19 -4.53 -7.88
N MET A 167 7.80 -4.01 -8.95
CA MET A 167 9.02 -4.56 -9.52
C MET A 167 10.20 -4.49 -8.54
N THR A 168 10.31 -3.40 -7.77
CA THR A 168 11.31 -3.26 -6.71
C THR A 168 11.10 -4.27 -5.60
N GLU A 169 9.85 -4.48 -5.19
CA GLU A 169 9.51 -5.49 -4.20
C GLU A 169 9.85 -6.90 -4.69
N TYR A 170 9.47 -7.27 -5.92
CA TYR A 170 9.83 -8.55 -6.50
C TYR A 170 11.35 -8.72 -6.64
N LEU A 171 12.07 -7.66 -7.01
CA LEU A 171 13.53 -7.67 -7.06
C LEU A 171 14.13 -7.89 -5.67
N ILE A 172 13.63 -7.22 -4.63
CA ILE A 172 14.07 -7.41 -3.25
C ILE A 172 13.79 -8.85 -2.80
N ARG A 173 12.59 -9.38 -3.02
CA ARG A 173 12.22 -10.77 -2.72
C ARG A 173 13.13 -11.76 -3.44
N PHE A 174 13.44 -11.51 -4.71
CA PHE A 174 14.36 -12.31 -5.51
C PHE A 174 15.80 -12.26 -4.96
N LEU A 175 16.32 -11.08 -4.63
CA LEU A 175 17.68 -10.90 -4.11
C LEU A 175 17.83 -11.51 -2.71
N ILE A 176 16.88 -11.26 -1.81
CA ILE A 176 16.89 -11.83 -0.44
C ILE A 176 16.74 -13.35 -0.52
N GLY A 177 15.74 -13.84 -1.28
CA GLY A 177 15.52 -15.28 -1.46
C GLY A 177 16.75 -15.95 -2.08
N GLY A 178 17.32 -15.36 -3.12
CA GLY A 178 18.53 -15.84 -3.79
C GLY A 178 19.76 -15.86 -2.89
N ALA A 179 19.99 -14.79 -2.12
CA ALA A 179 21.11 -14.71 -1.18
C ALA A 179 21.00 -15.76 -0.07
N VAL A 180 19.80 -15.98 0.48
CA VAL A 180 19.55 -17.01 1.48
C VAL A 180 19.78 -18.40 0.88
N VAL A 181 19.26 -18.69 -0.31
CA VAL A 181 19.48 -19.98 -0.99
C VAL A 181 20.97 -20.24 -1.25
N LEU A 182 21.71 -19.23 -1.72
CA LEU A 182 23.17 -19.32 -1.92
C LEU A 182 23.91 -19.63 -0.62
N ALA A 183 23.60 -18.92 0.47
CA ALA A 183 24.21 -19.14 1.78
C ALA A 183 23.97 -20.57 2.30
N PHE A 184 22.75 -21.08 2.17
CA PHE A 184 22.41 -22.44 2.59
C PHE A 184 23.01 -23.51 1.67
N SER A 185 23.14 -23.25 0.37
CA SER A 185 23.85 -24.14 -0.56
C SER A 185 25.32 -24.29 -0.18
N MET A 186 25.99 -23.17 0.12
CA MET A 186 27.39 -23.19 0.57
C MET A 186 27.57 -23.94 1.90
N LEU A 187 26.63 -23.76 2.84
CA LEU A 187 26.67 -24.48 4.11
C LEU A 187 26.44 -26.00 3.92
N GLY A 188 25.56 -26.36 2.98
CA GLY A 188 25.31 -27.75 2.60
C GLY A 188 26.55 -28.47 2.06
N ASP A 189 27.41 -27.76 1.33
CA ASP A 189 28.67 -28.32 0.80
C ASP A 189 29.72 -28.59 1.87
N VAL A 190 29.65 -27.90 3.02
CA VAL A 190 30.57 -28.07 4.16
C VAL A 190 30.18 -29.28 5.02
N LEU A 191 28.91 -29.69 4.99
CA LEU A 191 28.41 -30.81 5.80
C LEU A 191 28.67 -32.17 5.12
N LYS A 192 29.27 -33.10 5.87
CA LYS A 192 29.36 -34.51 5.46
C LYS A 192 28.35 -35.35 6.22
N PRO A 193 27.61 -36.27 5.54
CA PRO A 193 27.66 -36.61 4.11
C PRO A 193 26.97 -35.60 3.17
N LYS A 194 27.41 -35.54 1.90
CA LYS A 194 26.93 -34.59 0.87
C LYS A 194 25.44 -34.68 0.51
N SER A 195 24.74 -35.71 0.98
CA SER A 195 23.29 -35.89 0.81
C SER A 195 22.45 -34.85 1.55
N PHE A 196 23.05 -34.07 2.47
CA PHE A 196 22.35 -33.05 3.24
C PHE A 196 22.18 -31.71 2.51
N ALA A 197 22.95 -31.43 1.44
CA ALA A 197 22.88 -30.17 0.72
C ALA A 197 21.47 -29.87 0.15
N GLY A 198 20.77 -30.89 -0.35
CA GLY A 198 19.39 -30.75 -0.82
C GLY A 198 18.36 -30.51 0.29
N LEU A 199 18.63 -30.94 1.53
CA LEU A 199 17.75 -30.72 2.67
C LEU A 199 17.81 -29.27 3.17
N PHE A 200 18.99 -28.64 3.09
CA PHE A 200 19.21 -27.25 3.52
C PHE A 200 18.94 -26.21 2.44
N GLY A 201 18.97 -26.56 1.15
CA GLY A 201 18.71 -25.61 0.05
C GLY A 201 17.23 -25.25 -0.18
N ALA A 202 16.29 -26.12 0.23
CA ALA A 202 14.85 -25.92 -0.06
C ALA A 202 14.00 -25.59 1.17
N ALA A 203 14.14 -26.34 2.27
CA ALA A 203 13.20 -26.24 3.39
C ALA A 203 13.44 -25.02 4.33
N PRO A 204 14.67 -24.70 4.76
CA PRO A 204 14.93 -23.57 5.66
C PRO A 204 14.90 -22.22 4.94
N SER A 205 15.42 -22.15 3.70
CA SER A 205 15.53 -20.90 2.94
C SER A 205 14.18 -20.32 2.56
N VAL A 206 13.27 -21.16 2.04
CA VAL A 206 11.90 -20.76 1.71
C VAL A 206 11.12 -20.40 2.98
N ALA A 207 11.27 -21.21 4.03
CA ALA A 207 10.64 -20.94 5.32
C ALA A 207 11.05 -19.58 5.91
N LEU A 208 12.34 -19.28 5.94
CA LEU A 208 12.88 -18.02 6.49
C LEU A 208 12.49 -16.81 5.64
N ALA A 209 12.53 -16.92 4.31
CA ALA A 209 12.10 -15.86 3.42
C ALA A 209 10.60 -15.54 3.63
N THR A 210 9.75 -16.57 3.67
CA THR A 210 8.31 -16.42 3.91
C THR A 210 8.02 -15.84 5.30
N LEU A 211 8.72 -16.28 6.35
CA LEU A 211 8.60 -15.72 7.70
C LEU A 211 9.06 -14.26 7.76
N GLY A 212 10.15 -13.91 7.06
CA GLY A 212 10.65 -12.54 6.99
C GLY A 212 9.63 -11.59 6.35
N ILE A 213 9.05 -12.00 5.22
CA ILE A 213 7.98 -11.24 4.55
C ILE A 213 6.74 -11.13 5.46
N ALA A 214 6.30 -12.23 6.07
CA ALA A 214 5.12 -12.23 6.93
C ALA A 214 5.27 -11.33 8.18
N ILE A 215 6.49 -11.24 8.75
CA ILE A 215 6.77 -10.32 9.86
C ILE A 215 6.68 -8.87 9.38
N TYR A 216 7.18 -8.58 8.18
CA TYR A 216 7.18 -7.23 7.61
C TYR A 216 5.76 -6.75 7.26
N GLU A 217 4.97 -7.60 6.59
CA GLU A 217 3.62 -7.22 6.10
C GLU A 217 2.52 -7.28 7.17
N HIS A 218 2.59 -8.25 8.08
CA HIS A 218 1.45 -8.57 8.97
C HIS A 218 1.82 -8.59 10.46
N GLY A 219 3.08 -8.32 10.80
CA GLY A 219 3.58 -8.27 12.17
C GLY A 219 3.85 -9.64 12.79
N ALA A 220 4.54 -9.63 13.94
CA ALA A 220 5.07 -10.83 14.59
C ALA A 220 3.99 -11.83 15.07
N VAL A 221 2.78 -11.36 15.39
CA VAL A 221 1.68 -12.23 15.86
C VAL A 221 1.14 -13.11 14.72
N TYR A 222 0.99 -12.53 13.52
CA TYR A 222 0.60 -13.29 12.33
C TYR A 222 1.69 -14.30 11.91
N ALA A 223 2.95 -13.86 11.93
CA ALA A 223 4.09 -14.74 11.68
C ALA A 223 4.17 -15.92 12.67
N GLY A 224 3.79 -15.70 13.94
CA GLY A 224 3.66 -16.76 14.95
C GLY A 224 2.57 -17.79 14.63
N ALA A 225 1.44 -17.36 14.06
CA ALA A 225 0.40 -18.30 13.61
C ALA A 225 0.86 -19.10 12.37
N GLN A 226 1.64 -18.48 11.48
CA GLN A 226 2.23 -19.15 10.33
C GLN A 226 3.28 -20.19 10.74
N SER A 227 4.12 -19.91 11.74
CA SER A 227 5.17 -20.84 12.20
C SER A 227 4.59 -22.16 12.74
N LEU A 228 3.42 -22.12 13.39
CA LEU A 228 2.70 -23.33 13.83
C LEU A 228 2.29 -24.22 12.65
N SER A 229 1.81 -23.63 11.56
CA SER A 229 1.45 -24.37 10.35
C SER A 229 2.69 -24.98 9.68
N MET A 230 3.82 -24.28 9.72
CA MET A 230 5.11 -24.77 9.21
C MET A 230 5.64 -25.94 10.05
N MET A 231 5.51 -25.87 11.37
CA MET A 231 5.87 -26.97 12.28
C MET A 231 5.01 -28.22 12.06
N ALA A 232 3.69 -28.05 11.87
CA ALA A 232 2.79 -29.15 11.54
C ALA A 232 3.19 -29.83 10.21
N GLY A 233 3.53 -29.04 9.19
CA GLY A 233 4.04 -29.53 7.91
C GLY A 233 5.36 -30.30 8.05
N ALA A 234 6.28 -29.84 8.91
CA ALA A 234 7.55 -30.52 9.18
C ALA A 234 7.35 -31.89 9.84
N VAL A 235 6.46 -31.99 10.84
CA VAL A 235 6.12 -33.27 11.49
C VAL A 235 5.49 -34.23 10.48
N ALA A 236 4.55 -33.74 9.66
CA ALA A 236 3.96 -34.55 8.60
C ALA A 236 5.02 -35.07 7.61
N LEU A 237 6.01 -34.26 7.24
CA LEU A 237 7.08 -34.66 6.33
C LEU A 237 7.97 -35.77 6.91
N VAL A 238 8.18 -35.80 8.23
CA VAL A 238 8.87 -36.93 8.90
C VAL A 238 8.05 -38.21 8.76
N VAL A 239 6.74 -38.15 8.99
CA VAL A 239 5.82 -39.30 8.82
C VAL A 239 5.85 -39.81 7.37
N TYR A 240 5.78 -38.88 6.40
CA TYR A 240 5.93 -39.19 4.98
C TYR A 240 7.24 -39.95 4.69
N SER A 241 8.36 -39.41 5.16
CA SER A 241 9.69 -39.95 4.89
C SER A 241 9.86 -41.37 5.46
N ILE A 242 9.38 -41.60 6.67
CA ILE A 242 9.38 -42.94 7.29
C ILE A 242 8.51 -43.89 6.46
N LEU A 243 7.30 -43.47 6.08
CA LEU A 243 6.37 -44.32 5.36
C LEU A 243 6.88 -44.71 3.97
N VAL A 244 7.44 -43.77 3.20
CA VAL A 244 8.06 -44.05 1.90
C VAL A 244 9.18 -45.07 2.05
N CYS A 245 10.08 -44.88 3.03
CA CYS A 245 11.18 -45.81 3.30
C CYS A 245 10.67 -47.23 3.65
N GLN A 246 9.63 -47.33 4.48
CA GLN A 246 9.04 -48.63 4.85
C GLN A 246 8.39 -49.32 3.65
N LEU A 247 7.63 -48.58 2.85
CA LEU A 247 6.93 -49.11 1.68
C LEU A 247 7.91 -49.57 0.58
N LEU A 248 8.99 -48.83 0.36
CA LEU A 248 10.02 -49.17 -0.61
C LEU A 248 10.91 -50.32 -0.15
N MET A 249 11.43 -50.27 1.09
CA MET A 249 12.43 -51.23 1.55
C MET A 249 11.83 -52.51 2.12
N ARG A 250 10.71 -52.42 2.88
CA ARG A 250 10.11 -53.59 3.52
C ARG A 250 8.98 -54.20 2.71
N ALA A 251 8.08 -53.38 2.18
CA ALA A 251 6.97 -53.86 1.37
C ALA A 251 7.34 -54.06 -0.12
N ARG A 252 8.56 -53.67 -0.53
CA ARG A 252 9.08 -53.76 -1.91
C ARG A 252 8.11 -53.22 -2.96
N MET A 253 7.36 -52.17 -2.61
CA MET A 253 6.46 -51.54 -3.55
C MET A 253 7.23 -50.79 -4.63
N ARG A 254 6.63 -50.66 -5.81
CA ARG A 254 7.15 -49.77 -6.85
C ARG A 254 7.09 -48.32 -6.36
N ALA A 255 8.02 -47.48 -6.85
CA ALA A 255 8.16 -46.11 -6.40
C ALA A 255 6.88 -45.28 -6.52
N LEU A 256 6.21 -45.36 -7.68
CA LEU A 256 5.02 -44.55 -7.93
C LEU A 256 3.87 -44.83 -6.94
N PRO A 257 3.43 -46.10 -6.71
CA PRO A 257 2.43 -46.39 -5.67
C PRO A 257 2.86 -45.98 -4.26
N ALA A 258 4.14 -46.18 -3.90
CA ALA A 258 4.65 -45.82 -2.57
C ALA A 258 4.54 -44.31 -2.34
N THR A 259 4.95 -43.50 -3.32
CA THR A 259 4.84 -42.04 -3.25
C THR A 259 3.39 -41.58 -3.17
N ILE A 260 2.47 -42.15 -3.97
CA ILE A 260 1.05 -41.78 -3.93
C ILE A 260 0.43 -42.05 -2.55
N VAL A 261 0.64 -43.25 -1.99
CA VAL A 261 0.12 -43.61 -0.66
C VAL A 261 0.72 -42.69 0.40
N SER A 262 2.01 -42.42 0.34
CA SER A 262 2.67 -41.55 1.32
C SER A 262 2.20 -40.10 1.22
N ILE A 263 1.94 -39.55 0.02
CA ILE A 263 1.38 -38.20 -0.14
C ILE A 263 0.00 -38.09 0.53
N VAL A 264 -0.86 -39.10 0.37
CA VAL A 264 -2.19 -39.11 1.02
C VAL A 264 -2.06 -39.10 2.55
N VAL A 265 -1.16 -39.91 3.10
CA VAL A 265 -0.91 -39.95 4.54
C VAL A 265 -0.30 -38.64 5.04
N TRP A 266 0.61 -38.04 4.26
CA TRP A 266 1.20 -36.74 4.56
C TRP A 266 0.14 -35.64 4.64
N LEU A 267 -0.75 -35.55 3.65
CA LEU A 267 -1.84 -34.58 3.65
C LEU A 267 -2.76 -34.77 4.86
N GLY A 268 -3.16 -36.02 5.15
CA GLY A 268 -3.99 -36.32 6.32
C GLY A 268 -3.34 -35.92 7.64
N ALA A 269 -2.04 -36.21 7.81
CA ALA A 269 -1.28 -35.81 8.99
C ALA A 269 -1.13 -34.29 9.10
N ALA A 270 -0.80 -33.60 8.00
CA ALA A 270 -0.64 -32.16 7.96
C ALA A 270 -1.93 -31.42 8.33
N PHE A 271 -3.06 -31.78 7.69
CA PHE A 271 -4.36 -31.17 7.99
C PHE A 271 -4.88 -31.55 9.39
N GLY A 272 -4.64 -32.79 9.85
CA GLY A 272 -5.00 -33.22 11.20
C GLY A 272 -4.26 -32.43 12.28
N LEU A 273 -2.93 -32.29 12.15
CA LEU A 273 -2.11 -31.51 13.08
C LEU A 273 -2.45 -30.02 13.03
N TRP A 274 -2.70 -29.49 11.84
CA TRP A 274 -3.13 -28.10 11.67
C TRP A 274 -4.48 -27.83 12.34
N ALA A 275 -5.47 -28.72 12.18
CA ALA A 275 -6.78 -28.59 12.81
C ALA A 275 -6.70 -28.64 14.35
N LEU A 276 -5.84 -29.51 14.90
CA LEU A 276 -5.59 -29.59 16.35
C LEU A 276 -4.88 -28.34 16.89
N ALA A 277 -3.87 -27.84 16.17
CA ALA A 277 -3.15 -26.62 16.52
C ALA A 277 -4.04 -25.37 16.42
N GLY A 278 -4.90 -25.28 15.40
CA GLY A 278 -5.89 -24.22 15.21
C GLY A 278 -7.06 -24.26 16.21
N GLY A 279 -7.27 -25.40 16.89
CA GLY A 279 -8.16 -25.50 18.06
C GLY A 279 -7.55 -24.85 19.30
N TYR A 280 -6.24 -25.01 19.52
CA TYR A 280 -5.50 -24.42 20.64
C TYR A 280 -5.43 -22.89 20.56
N ALA A 281 -5.25 -22.31 19.37
CA ALA A 281 -5.18 -20.86 19.18
C ALA A 281 -6.53 -20.13 19.44
N ARG A 282 -7.66 -20.84 19.38
CA ARG A 282 -8.99 -20.27 19.68
C ARG A 282 -9.31 -20.21 21.18
N GLY A 283 -8.51 -20.87 22.03
CA GLY A 283 -8.68 -20.85 23.50
C GLY A 283 -8.05 -19.66 24.22
N PHE A 284 -7.36 -18.78 23.50
CA PHE A 284 -6.67 -17.60 24.05
C PHE A 284 -7.21 -16.26 23.49
N ARG A 285 -8.49 -16.22 23.11
CA ARG A 285 -9.20 -14.96 22.86
C ARG A 285 -9.94 -14.49 24.09
#